data_AF-A0A932GVR7-F1
#
_entry.id   AF-A0A932GVR7-F1
#
_cell.length_a   1.000
_cell.length_b   1.000
_cell.length_c   1.000
_cell.angle_alpha   90.00
_cell.angle_beta   90.00
_cell.angle_gamma   90.00
#
_symmetry.space_group_name_H-M   'P 1'
#
loop_
_entity.id
_entity.type
_entity.pdbx_description
1 polymer ?
#
loop_
_entity_poly.entity_id
_entity_poly.type
_entity_poly.pdbx_seq_one_letter_code
_entity_poly.pdbx_strand_id
1 'polypeptide(L)'
;MNVPRVVHRAFSALTIVACAVPAAAAATTPVAALDKGGLEEGVERAKYLWSQSPHGKMLERILPPSIEPGELPEPRSEGARLAARYCVQCHYLPNPQMHTADKWMTIVVRMVWRMQGKGNLGELMKEMMDKVEAPDEQEVGALTRYLQRHGQREMDPRHPALRSEPGRMFSIACTQCHALPDPARHTASEWPGVVERMKRHMAWANTVVGVDTLRTTPVLETAAIVRFLQRHARAEPMPK
;
A
#
# COMPACT_ATOMS: atom_id res chain seq x y z
N MET A 1 -5.79 95.38 -32.57
CA MET A 1 -6.65 95.13 -31.39
C MET A 1 -6.57 93.65 -31.04
N ASN A 2 -6.38 93.36 -29.75
CA ASN A 2 -6.54 92.10 -29.02
C ASN A 2 -5.80 90.82 -29.43
N VAL A 3 -4.87 90.45 -28.56
CA VAL A 3 -4.39 89.09 -28.26
C VAL A 3 -5.51 88.29 -27.56
N PRO A 4 -5.58 86.96 -27.76
CA PRO A 4 -5.55 86.04 -26.62
C PRO A 4 -4.59 84.85 -26.88
N ARG A 5 -3.55 84.70 -26.07
CA ARG A 5 -3.44 83.84 -24.88
C ARG A 5 -3.32 82.34 -25.16
N VAL A 6 -2.08 81.89 -24.99
CA VAL A 6 -1.58 80.52 -24.87
C VAL A 6 -2.35 79.75 -23.80
N VAL A 7 -2.69 78.49 -24.10
CA VAL A 7 -2.83 77.43 -23.08
C VAL A 7 -2.08 76.21 -23.58
N HIS A 8 -0.86 76.01 -23.09
CA HIS A 8 -0.11 74.77 -23.24
C HIS A 8 -0.75 73.70 -22.35
N ARG A 9 -1.25 72.61 -22.95
CA ARG A 9 -1.53 71.37 -22.23
C ARG A 9 -0.28 70.49 -22.30
N ALA A 10 0.46 70.46 -21.19
CA ALA A 10 1.52 69.49 -20.98
C ALA A 10 0.90 68.09 -20.82
N PHE A 11 1.20 67.18 -21.74
CA PHE A 11 0.98 65.74 -21.52
C PHE A 11 2.21 65.18 -20.83
N SER A 12 2.12 64.98 -19.51
CA SER A 12 3.09 64.20 -18.74
C SER A 12 2.99 62.74 -19.17
N ALA A 13 4.02 62.23 -19.85
CA ALA A 13 4.20 60.81 -20.05
C ALA A 13 4.56 60.17 -18.71
N LEU A 14 3.62 59.39 -18.16
CA LEU A 14 3.79 58.62 -16.93
C LEU A 14 4.69 57.41 -17.26
N THR A 15 5.95 57.47 -16.86
CA THR A 15 6.87 56.34 -16.94
C THR A 15 6.43 55.29 -15.91
N ILE A 16 5.82 54.19 -16.37
CA ILE A 16 5.51 53.04 -15.53
C ILE A 16 6.84 52.35 -15.19
N VAL A 17 7.28 52.49 -13.94
CA VAL A 17 8.37 51.68 -13.38
C VAL A 17 7.80 50.28 -13.16
N ALA A 18 8.21 49.33 -14.01
CA ALA A 18 7.93 47.92 -13.79
C ALA A 18 8.81 47.42 -12.62
N CYS A 19 8.22 47.35 -11.42
CA CYS A 19 8.80 46.59 -10.32
C CYS A 19 8.78 45.10 -10.69
N ALA A 20 9.91 44.58 -11.18
CA ALA A 20 10.13 43.16 -11.30
C ALA A 20 10.18 42.57 -9.88
N VAL A 21 9.10 41.93 -9.44
CA VAL A 21 9.10 41.10 -8.25
C VAL A 21 9.91 39.84 -8.59
N PRO A 22 11.02 39.54 -7.88
CA PRO A 22 11.73 38.30 -8.12
C PRO A 22 10.81 37.16 -7.69
N ALA A 23 10.44 36.30 -8.64
CA ALA A 23 9.83 35.02 -8.36
C ALA A 23 10.84 34.18 -7.57
N ALA A 24 10.69 34.15 -6.24
CA ALA A 24 11.38 33.20 -5.40
C ALA A 24 10.91 31.81 -5.83
N ALA A 25 11.73 31.12 -6.63
CA ALA A 25 11.58 29.70 -6.85
C ALA A 25 11.69 29.03 -5.49
N ALA A 26 10.55 28.59 -4.95
CA ALA A 26 10.51 27.68 -3.81
C ALA A 26 11.27 26.43 -4.24
N ALA A 27 12.51 26.31 -3.79
CA ALA A 27 13.26 25.08 -3.90
C ALA A 27 12.52 24.04 -3.07
N THR A 28 11.66 23.25 -3.71
CA THR A 28 11.20 21.97 -3.17
C THR A 28 12.46 21.12 -3.04
N THR A 29 13.03 21.07 -1.84
CA THR A 29 14.06 20.10 -1.51
C THR A 29 13.47 18.73 -1.79
N PRO A 30 14.03 17.95 -2.73
CA PRO A 30 13.58 16.58 -2.93
C PRO A 30 13.80 15.87 -1.60
N VAL A 31 12.76 15.20 -1.10
CA VAL A 31 12.89 14.36 0.09
C VAL A 31 14.03 13.40 -0.19
N ALA A 32 15.15 13.60 0.49
CA ALA A 32 16.36 12.83 0.25
C ALA A 32 15.99 11.36 0.34
N ALA A 33 16.18 10.65 -0.76
CA ALA A 33 15.78 9.27 -0.87
C ALA A 33 16.58 8.49 0.20
N LEU A 34 15.93 8.11 1.31
CA LEU A 34 16.51 7.33 2.41
C LEU A 34 17.29 6.13 1.88
N ASP A 35 18.61 6.09 2.04
CA ASP A 35 19.38 4.92 1.63
C ASP A 35 18.86 3.63 2.29
N LYS A 36 19.31 2.46 1.82
CA LYS A 36 18.80 1.18 2.31
C LYS A 36 18.87 1.08 3.84
N GLY A 37 19.94 1.59 4.44
CA GLY A 37 20.13 1.62 5.90
C GLY A 37 19.08 2.49 6.59
N GLY A 38 18.87 3.72 6.11
CA GLY A 38 17.85 4.62 6.67
C GLY A 38 16.41 4.09 6.53
N LEU A 39 16.12 3.31 5.49
CA LEU A 39 14.80 2.66 5.35
C LEU A 39 14.60 1.53 6.35
N GLU A 40 15.60 0.66 6.54
CA GLU A 40 15.55 -0.44 7.51
C GLU A 40 15.45 0.11 8.94
N GLU A 41 16.24 1.13 9.29
CA GLU A 41 16.15 1.83 10.57
C GLU A 41 14.77 2.47 10.78
N GLY A 42 14.19 3.09 9.74
CA GLY A 42 12.86 3.67 9.80
C GLY A 42 11.77 2.62 10.03
N VAL A 43 11.89 1.46 9.40
CA VAL A 43 10.99 0.30 9.58
C VAL A 43 11.07 -0.25 10.99
N GLU A 44 12.27 -0.50 11.51
CA GLU A 44 12.44 -1.01 12.87
C GLU A 44 12.02 0.00 13.93
N ARG A 45 12.21 1.31 13.67
CA ARG A 45 11.72 2.36 14.56
C ARG A 45 10.20 2.44 14.59
N ALA A 46 9.54 2.38 13.44
CA ALA A 46 8.08 2.27 13.40
C ALA A 46 7.62 1.01 14.15
N LYS A 47 8.32 -0.12 13.93
CA LYS A 47 8.05 -1.39 14.61
C LYS A 47 8.24 -1.32 16.13
N TYR A 48 9.13 -0.46 16.60
CA TYR A 48 9.31 -0.19 18.01
C TYR A 48 8.17 0.68 18.56
N LEU A 49 7.83 1.79 17.92
CA LEU A 49 6.86 2.77 18.42
C LEU A 49 5.47 2.19 18.67
N TRP A 50 4.90 1.50 17.68
CA TRP A 50 3.62 0.83 17.87
C TRP A 50 3.69 -0.29 18.93
N SER A 51 4.81 -1.01 19.13
CA SER A 51 4.96 -2.00 20.21
C SER A 51 4.90 -1.36 21.61
N GLN A 52 5.29 -0.09 21.72
CA GLN A 52 5.23 0.69 22.95
C GLN A 52 3.86 1.39 23.12
N SER A 53 3.04 1.45 22.08
CA SER A 53 1.73 2.10 22.14
C SER A 53 0.75 1.27 23.00
N PRO A 54 -0.13 1.92 23.78
CA PRO A 54 -1.28 1.25 24.41
C PRO A 54 -2.17 0.51 23.39
N HIS A 55 -2.10 0.91 22.12
CA HIS A 55 -2.84 0.32 21.02
C HIS A 55 -2.04 -0.70 20.19
N GLY A 56 -0.76 -0.95 20.54
CA GLY A 56 0.17 -1.76 19.73
C GLY A 56 -0.38 -3.12 19.33
N LYS A 57 -0.93 -3.85 20.30
CA LYS A 57 -1.58 -5.15 20.04
C LYS A 57 -2.73 -5.03 19.04
N MET A 58 -3.51 -3.95 19.03
CA MET A 58 -4.58 -3.74 18.05
C MET A 58 -4.04 -3.43 16.65
N LEU A 59 -2.89 -2.79 16.56
CA LEU A 59 -2.29 -2.37 15.30
C LEU A 59 -1.56 -3.54 14.62
N GLU A 60 -0.82 -4.35 15.39
CA GLU A 60 -0.22 -5.62 14.94
C GLU A 60 -1.25 -6.62 14.39
N ARG A 61 -2.52 -6.44 14.77
CA ARG A 61 -3.66 -7.25 14.35
C ARG A 61 -4.20 -6.89 12.97
N ILE A 62 -3.89 -5.70 12.46
CA ILE A 62 -4.43 -5.21 11.19
C ILE A 62 -3.93 -6.07 10.02
N LEU A 63 -2.65 -6.46 10.05
CA LEU A 63 -2.04 -7.28 9.02
C LEU A 63 -1.00 -8.22 9.65
N PRO A 64 -0.96 -9.52 9.30
CA PRO A 64 0.11 -10.40 9.78
C PRO A 64 1.47 -10.00 9.17
N PRO A 65 2.59 -10.35 9.83
CA PRO A 65 3.91 -10.28 9.22
C PRO A 65 3.95 -11.12 7.95
N SER A 66 4.25 -10.52 6.79
CA SER A 66 4.20 -11.23 5.51
C SER A 66 5.38 -10.97 4.58
N ILE A 67 5.99 -9.79 4.62
CA ILE A 67 7.05 -9.39 3.69
C ILE A 67 7.90 -8.29 4.33
N GLU A 68 9.20 -8.34 4.12
CA GLU A 68 10.13 -7.27 4.51
C GLU A 68 10.49 -6.38 3.30
N PRO A 69 11.00 -5.14 3.51
CA PRO A 69 11.28 -4.21 2.41
C PRO A 69 12.15 -4.78 1.29
N GLY A 70 13.14 -5.61 1.61
CA GLY A 70 14.03 -6.24 0.63
C GLY A 70 13.38 -7.32 -0.23
N GLU A 71 12.22 -7.83 0.18
CA GLU A 71 11.46 -8.87 -0.52
C GLU A 71 10.36 -8.30 -1.42
N LEU A 72 10.10 -6.98 -1.32
CA LEU A 72 9.18 -6.29 -2.21
C LEU A 72 9.60 -6.44 -3.68
N PRO A 73 8.65 -6.56 -4.63
CA PRO A 73 8.95 -6.47 -6.05
C PRO A 73 9.72 -5.18 -6.36
N GLU A 74 10.81 -5.27 -7.13
CA GLU A 74 11.63 -4.10 -7.45
C GLU A 74 12.02 -3.28 -6.20
N PRO A 75 12.71 -3.88 -5.20
CA PRO A 75 12.83 -3.31 -3.84
C PRO A 75 13.62 -2.00 -3.79
N ARG A 76 14.36 -1.66 -4.86
CA ARG A 76 15.10 -0.41 -5.01
C ARG A 76 14.30 0.69 -5.73
N SER A 77 13.11 0.37 -6.25
CA SER A 77 12.24 1.34 -6.90
C SER A 77 11.74 2.38 -5.88
N GLU A 78 11.39 3.56 -6.38
CA GLU A 78 10.75 4.60 -5.58
C GLU A 78 9.48 4.10 -4.90
N GLY A 79 8.61 3.41 -5.65
CA GLY A 79 7.35 2.88 -5.13
C GLY A 79 7.50 1.85 -4.01
N ALA A 80 8.48 0.94 -4.12
CA ALA A 80 8.78 -0.02 -3.05
C ALA A 80 9.25 0.69 -1.76
N ARG A 81 10.08 1.72 -1.91
CA ARG A 81 10.59 2.52 -0.78
C ARG A 81 9.49 3.34 -0.12
N LEU A 82 8.58 3.93 -0.90
CA LEU A 82 7.40 4.62 -0.39
C LEU A 82 6.46 3.66 0.35
N ALA A 83 6.24 2.46 -0.19
CA ALA A 83 5.42 1.44 0.47
C ALA A 83 6.01 1.05 1.84
N ALA A 84 7.32 0.79 1.88
CA ALA A 84 8.02 0.49 3.13
C ALA A 84 8.01 1.66 4.10
N ARG A 85 8.26 2.90 3.63
CA ARG A 85 8.28 4.10 4.47
C ARG A 85 6.92 4.37 5.13
N TYR A 86 5.83 4.29 4.37
CA TYR A 86 4.52 4.74 4.84
C TYR A 86 3.68 3.65 5.47
N CYS A 87 3.61 2.47 4.86
CA CYS A 87 2.67 1.45 5.33
C CYS A 87 3.09 0.85 6.69
N VAL A 88 4.40 0.78 6.96
CA VAL A 88 4.94 0.19 8.19
C VAL A 88 4.67 1.03 9.44
N GLN A 89 4.27 2.30 9.27
CA GLN A 89 4.05 3.22 10.39
C GLN A 89 2.93 2.75 11.33
N CYS A 90 2.01 1.92 10.84
CA CYS A 90 0.86 1.50 11.63
C CYS A 90 0.59 -0.01 11.61
N HIS A 91 1.12 -0.76 10.64
CA HIS A 91 0.94 -2.21 10.55
C HIS A 91 2.12 -2.86 9.84
N TYR A 92 2.24 -4.20 9.88
CA TYR A 92 3.24 -4.89 9.07
C TYR A 92 3.11 -4.54 7.58
N LEU A 93 4.22 -4.59 6.84
CA LEU A 93 4.27 -4.18 5.44
C LEU A 93 3.29 -5.03 4.59
N PRO A 94 2.39 -4.41 3.81
CA PRO A 94 1.52 -5.14 2.91
C PRO A 94 2.28 -5.69 1.71
N ASN A 95 2.05 -6.96 1.40
CA ASN A 95 2.47 -7.55 0.14
C ASN A 95 1.60 -6.96 -0.99
N PRO A 96 2.16 -6.34 -2.05
CA PRO A 96 1.38 -5.80 -3.18
C PRO A 96 0.42 -6.83 -3.81
N GLN A 97 0.76 -8.12 -3.71
CA GLN A 97 -0.07 -9.20 -4.21
C GLN A 97 -1.18 -9.64 -3.25
N MET A 98 -1.49 -8.88 -2.19
CA MET A 98 -2.66 -9.14 -1.34
C MET A 98 -3.95 -8.53 -1.89
N HIS A 99 -3.88 -7.58 -2.83
CA HIS A 99 -5.05 -6.99 -3.46
C HIS A 99 -4.85 -6.88 -4.96
N THR A 100 -5.95 -6.88 -5.71
CA THR A 100 -5.94 -6.59 -7.15
C THR A 100 -5.59 -5.13 -7.41
N ALA A 101 -5.14 -4.84 -8.63
CA ALA A 101 -4.72 -3.49 -9.03
C ALA A 101 -5.82 -2.43 -8.85
N ASP A 102 -7.07 -2.75 -9.18
CA ASP A 102 -8.21 -1.83 -9.03
C ASP A 102 -8.51 -1.50 -7.55
N LYS A 103 -8.25 -2.43 -6.62
CA LYS A 103 -8.52 -2.23 -5.19
C LYS A 103 -7.48 -1.33 -4.51
N TRP A 104 -6.24 -1.34 -4.99
CA TRP A 104 -5.16 -0.58 -4.35
C TRP A 104 -5.42 0.91 -4.27
N MET A 105 -6.02 1.51 -5.31
CA MET A 105 -6.33 2.95 -5.31
C MET A 105 -7.21 3.33 -4.11
N THR A 106 -8.34 2.65 -3.93
CA THR A 106 -9.28 2.92 -2.83
C THR A 106 -8.63 2.71 -1.46
N ILE A 107 -7.74 1.71 -1.34
CA ILE A 107 -7.02 1.42 -0.09
C ILE A 107 -6.01 2.53 0.21
N VAL A 108 -5.19 2.93 -0.76
CA VAL A 108 -4.20 4.00 -0.60
C VAL A 108 -4.90 5.29 -0.20
N VAL A 109 -5.94 5.72 -0.92
CA VAL A 109 -6.71 6.92 -0.58
C VAL A 109 -7.21 6.89 0.87
N ARG A 110 -7.76 5.75 1.30
CA ARG A 110 -8.23 5.57 2.69
C ARG A 110 -7.08 5.64 3.70
N MET A 111 -5.92 5.06 3.41
CA MET A 111 -4.77 5.11 4.31
C MET A 111 -4.20 6.52 4.42
N VAL A 112 -4.02 7.21 3.29
CA VAL A 112 -3.58 8.61 3.25
C VAL A 112 -4.53 9.51 4.05
N TRP A 113 -5.84 9.32 3.90
CA TRP A 113 -6.84 10.05 4.69
C TRP A 113 -6.64 9.85 6.21
N ARG A 114 -6.35 8.63 6.65
CA ARG A 114 -6.08 8.35 8.07
C ARG A 114 -4.73 8.89 8.55
N MET A 115 -3.70 8.79 7.71
CA MET A 115 -2.38 9.35 7.98
C MET A 115 -2.44 10.89 8.15
N GLN A 116 -3.42 11.55 7.53
CA GLN A 116 -3.72 12.96 7.72
C GLN A 116 -4.48 13.28 9.03
N GLY A 117 -4.73 12.28 9.89
CA GLY A 117 -5.49 12.44 11.14
C GLY A 117 -7.00 12.19 10.98
N LYS A 118 -7.49 11.82 9.79
CA LYS A 118 -8.93 11.87 9.50
C LYS A 118 -9.61 10.50 9.54
N GLY A 119 -10.90 10.50 9.85
CA GLY A 119 -11.72 9.29 9.90
C GLY A 119 -11.41 8.38 11.10
N ASN A 120 -11.95 7.17 11.08
CA ASN A 120 -11.74 6.22 12.17
C ASN A 120 -10.25 5.81 12.29
N LEU A 121 -9.72 5.83 13.50
CA LEU A 121 -8.30 5.66 13.85
C LEU A 121 -7.35 6.74 13.29
N GLY A 122 -7.86 7.82 12.69
CA GLY A 122 -7.02 8.84 12.03
C GLY A 122 -6.05 9.53 12.98
N GLU A 123 -6.56 10.12 14.07
CA GLU A 123 -5.71 10.78 15.08
C GLU A 123 -4.64 9.84 15.65
N LEU A 124 -5.01 8.59 15.95
CA LEU A 124 -4.06 7.57 16.41
C LEU A 124 -2.98 7.29 15.36
N MET A 125 -3.36 7.06 14.10
CA MET A 125 -2.40 6.79 13.04
C MET A 125 -1.43 7.97 12.85
N LYS A 126 -1.95 9.20 12.89
CA LYS A 126 -1.13 10.41 12.78
C LYS A 126 -0.14 10.54 13.96
N GLU A 127 -0.57 10.27 15.19
CA GLU A 127 0.30 10.30 16.37
C GLU A 127 1.43 9.28 16.28
N MET A 128 1.14 8.07 15.79
CA MET A 128 2.13 7.00 15.66
C MET A 128 3.20 7.25 14.59
N MET A 129 2.87 8.07 13.59
CA MET A 129 3.75 8.35 12.46
C MET A 129 4.95 9.23 12.81
N ASP A 130 5.18 9.58 14.07
CA ASP A 130 6.37 10.30 14.58
C ASP A 130 6.90 11.40 13.63
N LYS A 131 7.96 11.13 12.85
CA LYS A 131 8.65 12.06 11.92
C LYS A 131 8.33 11.81 10.45
N VAL A 132 7.35 10.95 10.18
CA VAL A 132 6.86 10.64 8.85
C VAL A 132 5.57 11.43 8.65
N GLU A 133 5.55 12.32 7.68
CA GLU A 133 4.31 13.03 7.31
C GLU A 133 3.45 12.14 6.39
N ALA A 134 2.18 12.48 6.24
CA ALA A 134 1.36 11.86 5.21
C ALA A 134 1.95 12.15 3.82
N PRO A 135 1.90 11.18 2.88
CA PRO A 135 2.48 11.36 1.55
C PRO A 135 1.82 12.52 0.80
N ASP A 136 2.62 13.23 0.02
CA ASP A 136 2.11 14.25 -0.90
C ASP A 136 1.46 13.62 -2.16
N GLU A 137 0.89 14.45 -3.04
CA GLU A 137 0.20 13.97 -4.24
C GLU A 137 1.12 13.19 -5.21
N GLN A 138 2.39 13.56 -5.30
CA GLN A 138 3.35 12.89 -6.18
C GLN A 138 3.71 11.51 -5.62
N GLU A 139 3.98 11.44 -4.31
CA GLU A 139 4.27 10.20 -3.59
C GLU A 139 3.07 9.26 -3.60
N VAL A 140 1.84 9.77 -3.40
CA VAL A 140 0.60 8.98 -3.53
C VAL A 140 0.47 8.40 -4.93
N GLY A 141 0.76 9.20 -5.97
CA GLY A 141 0.77 8.74 -7.35
C GLY A 141 1.80 7.63 -7.60
N ALA A 142 3.03 7.79 -7.12
CA ALA A 142 4.09 6.81 -7.27
C ALA A 142 3.80 5.50 -6.52
N LEU A 143 3.39 5.61 -5.26
CA LEU A 143 2.97 4.47 -4.43
C LEU A 143 1.81 3.70 -5.05
N THR A 144 0.79 4.40 -5.53
CA THR A 144 -0.38 3.76 -6.13
C THR A 144 0.00 3.03 -7.40
N ARG A 145 0.75 3.67 -8.33
CA ARG A 145 1.21 3.01 -9.56
C ARG A 145 2.02 1.74 -9.27
N TYR A 146 2.87 1.79 -8.25
CA TYR A 146 3.66 0.64 -7.83
C TYR A 146 2.79 -0.51 -7.31
N LEU A 147 1.89 -0.23 -6.36
CA LEU A 147 0.98 -1.25 -5.81
C LEU A 147 0.06 -1.84 -6.89
N GLN A 148 -0.40 -1.02 -7.84
CA GLN A 148 -1.21 -1.48 -8.98
C GLN A 148 -0.41 -2.38 -9.92
N ARG A 149 0.82 -1.99 -10.27
CA ARG A 149 1.70 -2.78 -11.16
C ARG A 149 2.01 -4.16 -10.59
N HIS A 150 2.17 -4.25 -9.27
CA HIS A 150 2.51 -5.49 -8.57
C HIS A 150 1.31 -6.14 -7.86
N GLY A 151 0.10 -5.69 -8.18
CA GLY A 151 -1.16 -6.21 -7.65
C GLY A 151 -1.38 -7.68 -7.99
N GLN A 152 -2.22 -8.34 -7.19
CA GLN A 152 -2.63 -9.72 -7.41
C GLN A 152 -3.41 -9.87 -8.72
N ARG A 153 -3.18 -10.97 -9.42
CA ARG A 153 -4.10 -11.47 -10.45
C ARG A 153 -5.14 -12.36 -9.79
N GLU A 154 -6.40 -12.07 -10.04
CA GLU A 154 -7.52 -12.87 -9.57
C GLU A 154 -7.84 -14.00 -10.55
N MET A 155 -8.21 -15.16 -10.03
CA MET A 155 -8.72 -16.26 -10.85
C MET A 155 -10.06 -15.83 -11.49
N ASP A 156 -10.26 -16.08 -12.79
CA ASP A 156 -11.55 -15.75 -13.45
C ASP A 156 -12.69 -16.46 -12.69
N PRO A 157 -13.67 -15.70 -12.14
CA PRO A 157 -14.77 -16.29 -11.37
C PRO A 157 -15.64 -17.24 -12.22
N ARG A 158 -15.56 -17.17 -13.56
CA ARG A 158 -16.26 -18.05 -14.49
C ARG A 158 -15.49 -19.33 -14.82
N HIS A 159 -14.25 -19.47 -14.35
CA HIS A 159 -13.40 -20.63 -14.64
C HIS A 159 -14.09 -21.93 -14.20
N PRO A 160 -14.24 -22.93 -15.09
CA PRO A 160 -15.06 -24.11 -14.81
C PRO A 160 -14.56 -24.92 -13.60
N ALA A 161 -13.26 -24.90 -13.32
CA ALA A 161 -12.69 -25.58 -12.16
C ALA A 161 -13.25 -25.08 -10.81
N LEU A 162 -13.72 -23.82 -10.72
CA LEU A 162 -14.35 -23.28 -9.51
C LEU A 162 -15.70 -23.92 -9.19
N ARG A 163 -16.33 -24.61 -10.16
CA ARG A 163 -17.60 -25.32 -9.95
C ARG A 163 -17.40 -26.71 -9.32
N SER A 164 -16.19 -27.25 -9.37
CA SER A 164 -15.84 -28.50 -8.69
C SER A 164 -15.85 -28.32 -7.18
N GLU A 165 -16.08 -29.39 -6.42
CA GLU A 165 -16.01 -29.35 -4.96
C GLU A 165 -14.65 -28.81 -4.44
N PRO A 166 -13.48 -29.27 -4.94
CA PRO A 166 -12.19 -28.66 -4.58
C PRO A 166 -12.07 -27.17 -4.93
N GLY A 167 -12.63 -26.75 -6.07
CA GLY A 167 -12.64 -25.34 -6.47
C GLY A 167 -13.50 -24.47 -5.58
N ARG A 168 -14.67 -24.97 -5.14
CA ARG A 168 -15.54 -24.29 -4.17
C ARG A 168 -14.87 -24.16 -2.80
N MET A 169 -14.22 -25.22 -2.31
CA MET A 169 -13.45 -25.19 -1.06
C MET A 169 -12.32 -24.17 -1.12
N PHE A 170 -11.55 -24.19 -2.21
CA PHE A 170 -10.50 -23.20 -2.48
C PHE A 170 -11.06 -21.78 -2.47
N SER A 171 -12.17 -21.53 -3.19
CA SER A 171 -12.80 -20.22 -3.24
C SER A 171 -13.21 -19.75 -1.85
N ILE A 172 -13.95 -20.57 -1.10
CA ILE A 172 -14.43 -20.22 0.24
C ILE A 172 -13.23 -19.92 1.15
N ALA A 173 -12.20 -20.76 1.15
CA ALA A 173 -11.05 -20.59 2.02
C ALA A 173 -10.24 -19.31 1.70
N CYS A 174 -9.96 -19.08 0.42
CA CYS A 174 -9.00 -18.05 0.01
C CYS A 174 -9.62 -16.66 -0.19
N THR A 175 -10.95 -16.53 -0.30
CA THR A 175 -11.61 -15.22 -0.36
C THR A 175 -11.95 -14.61 0.99
N GLN A 176 -11.60 -15.26 2.11
CA GLN A 176 -11.94 -14.75 3.44
C GLN A 176 -11.25 -13.43 3.78
N CYS A 177 -10.05 -13.20 3.23
CA CYS A 177 -9.23 -12.04 3.58
C CYS A 177 -8.93 -11.12 2.39
N HIS A 178 -8.89 -11.64 1.17
CA HIS A 178 -8.54 -10.89 -0.02
C HIS A 178 -9.10 -11.51 -1.31
N ALA A 179 -8.80 -10.92 -2.48
CA ALA A 179 -9.20 -11.44 -3.79
C ALA A 179 -8.72 -12.89 -4.00
N LEU A 180 -9.46 -13.67 -4.79
CA LEU A 180 -9.15 -15.09 -5.01
C LEU A 180 -7.87 -15.24 -5.85
N PRO A 181 -6.76 -15.79 -5.31
CA PRO A 181 -5.50 -15.82 -6.07
C PRO A 181 -5.61 -16.72 -7.30
N ASP A 182 -5.05 -16.29 -8.43
CA ASP A 182 -4.87 -17.16 -9.59
C ASP A 182 -3.88 -18.31 -9.27
N PRO A 183 -4.28 -19.59 -9.39
CA PRO A 183 -3.39 -20.73 -9.20
C PRO A 183 -2.13 -20.71 -10.10
N ALA A 184 -2.16 -20.02 -11.24
CA ALA A 184 -1.01 -19.89 -12.14
C ALA A 184 0.08 -18.92 -11.64
N ARG A 185 -0.07 -18.33 -10.45
CA ARG A 185 0.95 -17.44 -9.87
C ARG A 185 2.15 -18.19 -9.27
N HIS A 186 1.94 -19.44 -8.87
CA HIS A 186 2.97 -20.31 -8.28
C HIS A 186 3.08 -21.62 -9.06
N THR A 187 4.21 -22.29 -8.95
CA THR A 187 4.38 -23.66 -9.47
C THR A 187 3.70 -24.69 -8.57
N ALA A 188 3.53 -25.91 -9.07
CA ALA A 188 2.94 -26.99 -8.30
C ALA A 188 3.78 -27.33 -7.04
N SER A 189 5.10 -27.24 -7.15
CA SER A 189 6.02 -27.45 -6.02
C SER A 189 5.98 -26.32 -4.97
N GLU A 190 5.65 -25.08 -5.37
CA GLU A 190 5.57 -23.93 -4.46
C GLU A 190 4.27 -23.92 -3.62
N TRP A 191 3.17 -24.42 -4.17
CA TRP A 191 1.84 -24.31 -3.57
C TRP A 191 1.70 -24.85 -2.13
N PRO A 192 2.28 -26.01 -1.76
CA PRO A 192 2.25 -26.50 -0.37
C PRO A 192 2.78 -25.46 0.62
N GLY A 193 3.91 -24.80 0.31
CA GLY A 193 4.50 -23.78 1.17
C GLY A 193 3.62 -22.52 1.29
N VAL A 194 2.96 -22.14 0.20
CA VAL A 194 2.03 -20.99 0.18
C VAL A 194 0.81 -21.25 1.06
N VAL A 195 0.19 -22.43 0.95
CA VAL A 195 -0.98 -22.80 1.76
C VAL A 195 -0.61 -22.88 3.24
N GLU A 196 0.55 -23.44 3.56
CA GLU A 196 1.01 -23.54 4.96
C GLU A 196 1.30 -22.14 5.56
N ARG A 197 1.86 -21.20 4.77
CA ARG A 197 1.97 -19.80 5.19
C ARG A 197 0.61 -19.16 5.42
N MET A 198 -0.35 -19.36 4.51
CA MET A 198 -1.70 -18.79 4.65
C MET A 198 -2.42 -19.35 5.89
N LYS A 199 -2.27 -20.64 6.19
CA LYS A 199 -2.80 -21.25 7.41
C LYS A 199 -2.29 -20.55 8.67
N ARG A 200 -1.00 -20.19 8.72
CA ARG A 200 -0.44 -19.39 9.84
C ARG A 200 -1.04 -17.98 9.89
N HIS A 201 -1.24 -17.32 8.75
CA HIS A 201 -1.89 -16.01 8.69
C HIS A 201 -3.34 -16.06 9.15
N MET A 202 -4.08 -17.12 8.80
CA MET A 202 -5.45 -17.33 9.25
C MET A 202 -5.51 -17.61 10.76
N ALA A 203 -4.57 -18.41 11.29
CA ALA A 203 -4.44 -18.63 12.74
C ALA A 203 -4.13 -17.32 13.48
N TRP A 204 -3.25 -16.48 12.91
CA TRP A 204 -2.96 -15.14 13.42
C TRP A 204 -4.23 -14.28 13.47
N ALA A 205 -4.96 -14.17 12.37
CA ALA A 205 -6.23 -13.44 12.32
C ALA A 205 -7.26 -13.97 13.34
N ASN A 206 -7.34 -15.29 13.53
CA ASN A 206 -8.27 -15.93 14.48
C ASN A 206 -7.87 -15.80 15.96
N THR A 207 -6.59 -15.56 16.26
CA THR A 207 -6.10 -15.27 17.62
C THR A 207 -6.46 -13.84 18.06
N VAL A 208 -6.99 -13.05 17.12
CA VAL A 208 -7.00 -11.60 17.15
C VAL A 208 -8.43 -11.03 17.13
N VAL A 209 -9.39 -11.71 16.47
CA VAL A 209 -10.83 -11.43 16.59
C VAL A 209 -11.37 -12.19 17.80
N GLY A 210 -11.29 -11.58 18.98
CA GLY A 210 -11.68 -12.23 20.22
C GLY A 210 -13.15 -12.62 20.25
N VAL A 211 -13.45 -13.91 20.09
CA VAL A 211 -14.24 -14.79 20.98
C VAL A 211 -13.92 -16.23 20.55
N ASP A 212 -13.34 -17.05 21.44
CA ASP A 212 -12.96 -18.45 21.16
C ASP A 212 -14.13 -19.32 20.67
N THR A 213 -15.35 -19.02 21.12
CA THR A 213 -16.58 -19.79 20.88
C THR A 213 -17.33 -19.42 19.60
N LEU A 214 -17.01 -18.28 18.99
CA LEU A 214 -17.55 -17.87 17.67
C LEU A 214 -16.65 -18.33 16.52
N ARG A 215 -15.57 -19.07 16.84
CA ARG A 215 -14.62 -19.61 15.86
C ARG A 215 -15.28 -20.72 15.06
N THR A 216 -15.71 -20.40 13.84
CA THR A 216 -15.63 -21.39 12.76
C THR A 216 -14.21 -21.28 12.21
N THR A 217 -13.24 -21.98 12.81
CA THR A 217 -12.02 -22.30 12.04
C THR A 217 -12.55 -23.15 10.88
N PRO A 218 -12.52 -22.68 9.63
CA PRO A 218 -12.95 -23.54 8.54
C PRO A 218 -12.08 -24.78 8.65
N VAL A 219 -12.69 -25.97 8.72
CA VAL A 219 -11.93 -27.21 8.55
C VAL A 219 -11.44 -27.15 7.11
N LEU A 220 -10.23 -26.61 6.94
CA LEU A 220 -9.58 -26.53 5.66
C LEU A 220 -9.09 -27.94 5.37
N GLU A 221 -9.74 -28.60 4.41
CA GLU A 221 -9.17 -29.75 3.74
C GLU A 221 -7.96 -29.31 2.90
N THR A 222 -6.88 -28.95 3.59
CA THR A 222 -5.68 -28.33 2.99
C THR A 222 -5.10 -29.22 1.90
N ALA A 223 -5.16 -30.54 2.06
CA ALA A 223 -4.74 -31.48 1.04
C ALA A 223 -5.57 -31.35 -0.25
N ALA A 224 -6.89 -31.15 -0.15
CA ALA A 224 -7.75 -30.97 -1.32
C ALA A 224 -7.48 -29.62 -2.02
N ILE A 225 -7.28 -28.56 -1.23
CA ILE A 225 -6.92 -27.21 -1.72
C ILE A 225 -5.55 -27.23 -2.41
N VAL A 226 -4.54 -27.84 -1.80
CA VAL A 226 -3.20 -27.98 -2.38
C VAL A 226 -3.27 -28.75 -3.70
N ARG A 227 -3.98 -29.88 -3.74
CA ARG A 227 -4.17 -30.63 -5.00
C ARG A 227 -4.87 -29.80 -6.08
N PHE A 228 -5.86 -28.98 -5.72
CA PHE A 228 -6.51 -28.07 -6.66
C PHE A 228 -5.52 -27.05 -7.22
N LEU A 229 -4.78 -26.37 -6.34
CA LEU A 229 -3.80 -25.36 -6.71
C LEU A 229 -2.70 -25.95 -7.60
N GLN A 230 -2.17 -27.13 -7.26
CA GLN A 230 -1.15 -27.83 -8.04
C GLN A 230 -1.63 -28.18 -9.45
N ARG A 231 -2.89 -28.62 -9.62
CA ARG A 231 -3.45 -28.94 -10.94
C ARG A 231 -3.59 -27.74 -11.85
N HIS A 232 -3.79 -26.55 -11.28
CA HIS A 232 -3.98 -25.30 -12.01
C HIS A 232 -2.74 -24.38 -11.93
N ALA A 233 -1.62 -24.92 -11.46
CA ALA A 233 -0.39 -24.19 -11.25
C ALA A 233 0.27 -23.74 -12.56
N ARG A 234 1.19 -22.78 -12.46
CA ARG A 234 2.14 -22.52 -13.53
C ARG A 234 2.97 -23.77 -13.78
N ALA A 235 3.33 -24.02 -15.04
CA ALA A 235 4.32 -25.03 -15.38
C ALA A 235 5.62 -24.81 -14.58
N GLU A 236 6.26 -25.91 -14.17
CA GLU A 236 7.57 -25.85 -13.53
C GLU A 236 8.60 -25.25 -14.49
N PRO A 237 9.56 -24.45 -14.00
CA PRO A 237 10.69 -24.05 -14.81
C PRO A 237 11.49 -25.29 -15.21
N MET A 238 11.91 -25.36 -16.47
CA MET A 238 12.80 -26.42 -16.94
C MET A 238 14.09 -26.41 -16.09
N PRO A 239 14.58 -27.58 -15.63
CA PRO A 239 15.88 -27.64 -14.96
C PRO A 239 16.96 -27.09 -15.90
N LYS A 240 17.80 -26.21 -15.37
CA LYS A 240 18.97 -25.67 -16.08
C LYS A 240 20.07 -26.71 -16.20
#